data_AF-A0A2V8EQF2-F1
#
_entry.id   AF-A0A2V8EQF2-F1
#
_cell.length_a   1.000
_cell.length_b   1.000
_cell.length_c   1.000
_cell.angle_alpha   90.00
_cell.angle_beta   90.00
_cell.angle_gamma   90.00
#
_symmetry.space_group_name_H-M   'P 1'
#
loop_
_entity.id
_entity.type
_entity.pdbx_description
1 polymer ?
#
loop_
_entity_poly.entity_id
_entity_poly.type
_entity_poly.pdbx_seq_one_letter_code
_entity_poly.pdbx_strand_id
1 'polypeptide(L)'
;YAGRYSEAFVNSDGNVTFGEEEHASSDRNVARFLTGPPRIAPVFDDLDPSRAGGVFRLVDRDALLLTWCDVPEFDVPANRVNVQLRLAADGSIDFVYGTTVAPAAAVVGLSPGETGIFSPVDVSTVSSVTIPGGSGAVGERFASSQDFDSVALSRKFYETHGDDFDQLVIFTNTRTTRRGTFAFEFTVANEVSGIGVDIYDSSRDFGSRGRLRSVVDMDVLTRFPDDPRQRFLGENNTLSLMGQECGHRWLAFLEFKDGTINSKELLGRDDAHWSFFFDSDASSMEGNDIEDLGNGVFRTVGAVSRYSALDQYAMGLRAESDVPPMFLVTRVSSGQNPGDAPRIGVEIRGARKDVRITDIVAASGTRRPDAASAQKVFRQAFIYVVAQARETTDDLNKLERIRAAWETFFSESTEGRGTMIARLR
;
A
#
# COMPACT_ATOMS: atom_id res chain seq x y z
N TYR A 1 12.56 -15.87 -21.46
CA TYR A 1 11.74 -14.64 -21.42
C TYR A 1 12.62 -13.53 -20.85
N ALA A 2 12.63 -12.31 -21.42
CA ALA A 2 13.52 -11.19 -21.08
C ALA A 2 15.05 -11.34 -21.31
N GLY A 3 15.61 -12.55 -21.23
CA GLY A 3 17.03 -12.75 -21.43
C GLY A 3 17.49 -14.19 -21.23
N ARG A 4 18.81 -14.38 -21.12
CA ARG A 4 19.45 -15.61 -20.65
C ARG A 4 20.00 -15.35 -19.25
N TYR A 5 19.59 -16.16 -18.29
CA TYR A 5 20.01 -16.06 -16.90
C TYR A 5 20.80 -17.32 -16.51
N SER A 6 21.87 -17.14 -15.74
CA SER A 6 22.68 -18.23 -15.18
C SER A 6 22.35 -18.54 -13.72
N GLU A 7 21.52 -17.71 -13.09
CA GLU A 7 21.10 -17.80 -11.70
C GLU A 7 19.60 -17.52 -11.62
N ALA A 8 18.94 -18.15 -10.64
CA ALA A 8 17.53 -17.99 -10.36
C ALA A 8 17.30 -18.10 -8.85
N PHE A 9 16.39 -17.30 -8.33
CA PHE A 9 16.01 -17.29 -6.92
C PHE A 9 14.63 -17.90 -6.78
N VAL A 10 14.51 -18.90 -5.91
CA VAL A 10 13.25 -19.62 -5.69
C VAL A 10 12.59 -19.05 -4.45
N ASN A 11 11.40 -18.48 -4.62
CA ASN A 11 10.69 -17.77 -3.57
C ASN A 11 9.63 -18.67 -2.91
N SER A 12 9.33 -18.44 -1.63
CA SER A 12 8.24 -19.13 -0.92
C SER A 12 6.91 -18.98 -1.65
N ASP A 13 6.69 -17.80 -2.21
CA ASP A 13 5.47 -17.28 -2.81
C ASP A 13 5.18 -17.83 -4.22
N GLY A 14 5.51 -19.11 -4.46
CA GLY A 14 5.14 -19.82 -5.68
C GLY A 14 5.66 -19.21 -6.99
N ASN A 15 6.83 -18.56 -6.94
CA ASN A 15 7.47 -17.94 -8.09
C ASN A 15 9.00 -18.06 -8.06
N VAL A 16 9.62 -17.79 -9.21
CA VAL A 16 11.07 -17.72 -9.40
C VAL A 16 11.42 -16.36 -9.97
N THR A 17 12.37 -15.66 -9.36
CA THR A 17 12.93 -14.40 -9.88
C THR A 17 14.32 -14.59 -10.47
N PHE A 18 14.73 -13.67 -11.34
CA PHE A 18 16.03 -13.67 -12.01
C PHE A 18 16.72 -12.32 -11.85
N GLY A 19 18.04 -12.32 -11.69
CA GLY A 19 18.85 -11.11 -11.52
C GLY A 19 18.87 -10.54 -10.10
N GLU A 20 17.77 -10.68 -9.36
CA GLU A 20 17.66 -10.22 -7.97
C GLU A 20 16.76 -11.15 -7.13
N GLU A 21 17.11 -11.31 -5.85
CA GLU A 21 16.25 -11.89 -4.82
C GLU A 21 15.07 -10.97 -4.54
N GLU A 22 13.92 -11.51 -4.14
CA GLU A 22 12.76 -10.70 -3.75
C GLU A 22 12.31 -11.04 -2.33
N HIS A 23 12.48 -10.09 -1.41
CA HIS A 23 12.14 -10.25 0.02
C HIS A 23 10.93 -9.42 0.46
N ALA A 24 10.22 -8.79 -0.49
CA ALA A 24 9.12 -7.89 -0.18
C ALA A 24 7.92 -8.65 0.42
N SER A 25 7.37 -8.13 1.51
CA SER A 25 6.15 -8.65 2.16
C SER A 25 4.86 -8.02 1.64
N SER A 26 4.93 -7.23 0.55
CA SER A 26 3.78 -6.59 -0.07
C SER A 26 2.89 -7.58 -0.82
N ASP A 27 1.68 -7.16 -1.20
CA ASP A 27 0.70 -8.00 -1.90
C ASP A 27 1.24 -8.64 -3.20
N ARG A 28 0.88 -9.91 -3.42
CA ARG A 28 1.23 -10.70 -4.61
C ARG A 28 0.21 -10.45 -5.70
N ASN A 29 0.24 -9.24 -6.24
CA ASN A 29 -0.74 -8.75 -7.22
C ASN A 29 -0.09 -8.56 -8.61
N VAL A 30 -0.92 -8.18 -9.60
CA VAL A 30 -0.45 -7.96 -10.98
C VAL A 30 0.58 -6.84 -11.01
N ALA A 31 0.43 -5.77 -10.22
CA ALA A 31 1.43 -4.71 -10.15
C ALA A 31 2.79 -5.26 -9.73
N ARG A 32 2.91 -5.94 -8.59
CA ARG A 32 4.17 -6.54 -8.14
C ARG A 32 4.75 -7.54 -9.14
N PHE A 33 3.88 -8.29 -9.80
CA PHE A 33 4.26 -9.21 -10.87
C PHE A 33 4.91 -8.51 -12.07
N LEU A 34 4.48 -7.28 -12.37
CA LEU A 34 5.00 -6.46 -13.47
C LEU A 34 6.25 -5.66 -13.09
N THR A 35 6.28 -5.11 -11.87
CA THR A 35 7.26 -4.10 -11.43
C THR A 35 8.51 -4.69 -10.82
N GLY A 36 8.40 -5.87 -10.20
CA GLY A 36 9.54 -6.52 -9.56
C GLY A 36 10.51 -7.16 -10.56
N PRO A 37 11.45 -7.98 -10.07
CA PRO A 37 12.44 -8.63 -10.93
C PRO A 37 11.77 -9.50 -12.01
N PRO A 38 12.48 -9.77 -13.13
CA PRO A 38 12.04 -10.77 -14.09
C PRO A 38 11.64 -12.05 -13.37
N ARG A 39 10.46 -12.60 -13.69
CA ARG A 39 9.92 -13.73 -12.93
C ARG A 39 9.11 -14.72 -13.76
N ILE A 40 9.08 -15.94 -13.26
CA ILE A 40 8.17 -17.00 -13.69
C ILE A 40 7.32 -17.38 -12.47
N ALA A 41 6.01 -17.20 -12.59
CA ALA A 41 5.05 -17.44 -11.52
C ALA A 41 4.07 -18.53 -11.95
N PRO A 42 4.31 -19.79 -11.59
CA PRO A 42 3.26 -20.80 -11.74
C PRO A 42 2.10 -20.57 -10.75
N VAL A 43 2.34 -19.89 -9.63
CA VAL A 43 1.33 -19.48 -8.62
C VAL A 43 1.86 -18.37 -7.71
N PHE A 44 1.79 -17.10 -8.13
CA PHE A 44 2.28 -15.99 -7.30
C PHE A 44 1.22 -15.57 -6.28
N ASP A 45 1.43 -15.96 -5.03
CA ASP A 45 0.57 -15.69 -3.88
C ASP A 45 1.39 -15.68 -2.57
N ASP A 46 0.84 -15.18 -1.46
CA ASP A 46 1.51 -15.18 -0.16
C ASP A 46 1.49 -16.58 0.47
N LEU A 47 2.58 -17.33 0.34
CA LEU A 47 2.65 -18.74 0.76
C LEU A 47 3.62 -18.91 1.93
N ASP A 48 3.29 -19.82 2.85
CA ASP A 48 4.05 -20.04 4.08
C ASP A 48 4.57 -21.49 4.22
N PRO A 49 5.68 -21.85 3.53
CA PRO A 49 6.28 -23.17 3.65
C PRO A 49 6.87 -23.45 5.05
N SER A 50 6.94 -22.46 5.95
CA SER A 50 7.40 -22.68 7.33
C SER A 50 6.36 -23.41 8.19
N ARG A 51 5.09 -23.37 7.78
CA ARG A 51 3.96 -23.97 8.51
C ARG A 51 3.70 -25.43 8.12
N ALA A 52 3.77 -25.74 6.82
CA ALA A 52 3.52 -27.06 6.27
C ALA A 52 4.09 -27.17 4.84
N GLY A 53 4.18 -28.40 4.34
CA GLY A 53 4.66 -28.68 2.99
C GLY A 53 6.15 -28.40 2.80
N GLY A 54 6.53 -28.04 1.59
CA GLY A 54 7.89 -27.62 1.29
C GLY A 54 8.12 -27.21 -0.16
N VAL A 55 9.24 -26.54 -0.38
CA VAL A 55 9.74 -26.16 -1.70
C VAL A 55 10.92 -27.06 -2.06
N PHE A 56 10.81 -27.78 -3.16
CA PHE A 56 11.76 -28.80 -3.59
C PHE A 56 12.36 -28.45 -4.94
N ARG A 57 13.62 -28.85 -5.15
CA ARG A 57 14.28 -28.77 -6.45
C ARG A 57 14.76 -30.14 -6.91
N LEU A 58 14.61 -30.43 -8.19
CA LEU A 58 15.22 -31.58 -8.86
C LEU A 58 15.87 -31.12 -10.16
N VAL A 59 17.15 -31.48 -10.34
CA VAL A 59 17.88 -31.27 -11.59
C VAL A 59 17.94 -32.61 -12.31
N ASP A 60 17.33 -32.68 -13.48
CA ASP A 60 17.45 -33.82 -14.41
C ASP A 60 18.35 -33.43 -15.59
N ARG A 61 18.64 -34.38 -16.50
CA ARG A 61 19.50 -34.12 -17.67
C ARG A 61 18.95 -33.04 -18.59
N ASP A 62 17.63 -32.97 -18.73
CA ASP A 62 16.96 -32.11 -19.72
C ASP A 62 16.07 -31.02 -19.10
N ALA A 63 15.99 -30.93 -17.77
CA ALA A 63 15.15 -29.93 -17.10
C ALA A 63 15.56 -29.64 -15.64
N LEU A 64 15.25 -28.42 -15.19
CA LEU A 64 15.15 -28.06 -13.78
C LEU A 64 13.68 -28.10 -13.36
N LEU A 65 13.38 -28.82 -12.29
CA LEU A 65 12.06 -28.91 -11.68
C LEU A 65 12.08 -28.21 -10.33
N LEU A 66 11.11 -27.33 -10.10
CA LEU A 66 10.89 -26.62 -8.84
C LEU A 66 9.45 -26.87 -8.39
N THR A 67 9.26 -27.42 -7.21
CA THR A 67 7.96 -27.90 -6.74
C THR A 67 7.62 -27.28 -5.40
N TRP A 68 6.50 -26.57 -5.34
CA TRP A 68 5.80 -26.20 -4.11
C TRP A 68 4.80 -27.32 -3.81
N CYS A 69 5.10 -28.13 -2.80
CA CYS A 69 4.33 -29.32 -2.44
C CYS A 69 3.62 -29.08 -1.11
N ASP A 70 2.30 -29.15 -1.12
CA ASP A 70 1.41 -28.96 0.04
C ASP A 70 1.68 -27.67 0.84
N VAL A 71 2.06 -26.59 0.17
CA VAL A 71 2.39 -25.31 0.83
C VAL A 71 1.11 -24.56 1.16
N PRO A 72 0.92 -24.08 2.41
CA PRO A 72 -0.25 -23.30 2.81
C PRO A 72 -0.16 -21.84 2.34
N GLU A 73 -1.32 -21.21 2.12
CA GLU A 73 -1.41 -19.74 2.03
C GLU A 73 -1.18 -19.11 3.41
N PHE A 74 -0.50 -17.98 3.45
CA PHE A 74 -0.22 -17.22 4.66
C PHE A 74 -1.54 -16.84 5.35
N ASP A 75 -1.59 -17.02 6.67
CA ASP A 75 -2.78 -16.83 7.52
C ASP A 75 -4.06 -17.61 7.14
N VAL A 76 -4.04 -18.43 6.09
CA VAL A 76 -5.16 -19.31 5.70
C VAL A 76 -4.68 -20.76 5.55
N PRO A 77 -4.37 -21.47 6.66
CA PRO A 77 -3.85 -22.84 6.62
C PRO A 77 -4.86 -23.90 6.14
N ALA A 78 -5.99 -23.53 5.55
CA ALA A 78 -6.84 -24.46 4.81
C ALA A 78 -6.53 -24.43 3.30
N ASN A 79 -6.03 -23.31 2.79
CA ASN A 79 -5.67 -23.14 1.40
C ASN A 79 -4.31 -23.80 1.18
N ARG A 80 -4.21 -24.63 0.13
CA ARG A 80 -3.01 -25.43 -0.19
C ARG A 80 -2.65 -25.32 -1.65
N VAL A 81 -1.36 -25.32 -1.91
CA VAL A 81 -0.79 -25.24 -3.25
C VAL A 81 0.12 -26.45 -3.51
N ASN A 82 -0.17 -27.15 -4.60
CA ASN A 82 0.65 -28.23 -5.17
C ASN A 82 0.96 -27.88 -6.62
N VAL A 83 2.10 -27.26 -6.86
CA VAL A 83 2.46 -26.73 -8.17
C VAL A 83 3.93 -27.00 -8.45
N GLN A 84 4.22 -27.42 -9.68
CA GLN A 84 5.56 -27.66 -10.15
C GLN A 84 5.85 -26.84 -11.41
N LEU A 85 6.95 -26.11 -11.37
CA LEU A 85 7.56 -25.45 -12.51
C LEU A 85 8.60 -26.38 -13.13
N ARG A 86 8.49 -26.64 -14.42
CA ARG A 86 9.51 -27.32 -15.23
C ARG A 86 10.15 -26.33 -16.19
N LEU A 87 11.46 -26.15 -16.08
CA LEU A 87 12.29 -25.37 -17.00
C LEU A 87 13.12 -26.33 -17.84
N ALA A 88 12.72 -26.55 -19.09
CA ALA A 88 13.39 -27.47 -19.99
C ALA A 88 14.63 -26.84 -20.66
N ALA A 89 15.61 -27.68 -21.02
CA ALA A 89 16.85 -27.26 -21.67
C ALA A 89 16.64 -26.64 -23.07
N ASP A 90 15.52 -26.96 -23.73
CA ASP A 90 15.10 -26.37 -25.01
C ASP A 90 14.43 -24.98 -24.86
N GLY A 91 14.28 -24.50 -23.62
CA GLY A 91 13.65 -23.23 -23.29
C GLY A 91 12.14 -23.32 -23.03
N SER A 92 11.55 -24.52 -23.11
CA SER A 92 10.14 -24.73 -22.74
C SER A 92 9.93 -24.53 -21.25
N ILE A 93 8.80 -23.93 -20.90
CA ILE A 93 8.40 -23.68 -19.50
C ILE A 93 7.03 -24.32 -19.31
N ASP A 94 6.95 -25.31 -18.43
CA ASP A 94 5.68 -25.97 -18.09
C ASP A 94 5.26 -25.63 -16.66
N PHE A 95 4.00 -25.26 -16.50
CA PHE A 95 3.34 -25.18 -15.20
C PHE A 95 2.51 -26.44 -15.01
N VAL A 96 2.88 -27.24 -14.02
CA VAL A 96 2.22 -28.51 -13.71
C VAL A 96 1.46 -28.33 -12.40
N TYR A 97 0.14 -28.37 -12.49
CA TYR A 97 -0.75 -28.22 -11.35
C TYR A 97 -1.14 -29.60 -10.80
N GLY A 98 -0.95 -29.79 -9.50
CA GLY A 98 -1.41 -30.97 -8.77
C GLY A 98 -2.92 -30.94 -8.54
N THR A 99 -3.41 -31.91 -7.76
CA THR A 99 -4.86 -32.04 -7.47
C THR A 99 -5.41 -30.93 -6.59
N THR A 100 -4.57 -30.21 -5.86
CA THR A 100 -4.98 -29.14 -4.93
C THR A 100 -4.17 -27.89 -5.18
N VAL A 101 -4.81 -26.90 -5.77
CA VAL A 101 -4.29 -25.56 -6.02
C VAL A 101 -5.43 -24.60 -5.71
N ALA A 102 -5.51 -24.20 -4.44
CA ALA A 102 -6.66 -23.45 -3.93
C ALA A 102 -6.26 -22.20 -3.12
N PRO A 103 -5.37 -21.33 -3.64
CA PRO A 103 -5.18 -20.03 -3.03
C PRO A 103 -6.44 -19.15 -3.20
N ALA A 104 -6.63 -18.18 -2.31
CA ALA A 104 -7.76 -17.25 -2.42
C ALA A 104 -7.63 -16.33 -3.65
N ALA A 105 -6.40 -16.01 -4.06
CA ALA A 105 -6.05 -15.34 -5.29
C ALA A 105 -4.63 -15.74 -5.74
N ALA A 106 -4.30 -15.58 -7.02
CA ALA A 106 -2.92 -15.75 -7.49
C ALA A 106 -2.70 -15.02 -8.82
N VAL A 107 -1.46 -14.63 -9.09
CA VAL A 107 -1.04 -14.27 -10.46
C VAL A 107 -0.24 -15.42 -11.05
N VAL A 108 -0.61 -15.87 -12.24
CA VAL A 108 0.06 -16.95 -12.97
C VAL A 108 0.60 -16.39 -14.27
N GLY A 109 1.88 -16.57 -14.56
CA GLY A 109 2.43 -16.12 -15.83
C GLY A 109 3.94 -15.97 -15.88
N LEU A 110 4.40 -15.25 -16.90
CA LEU A 110 5.79 -14.84 -17.08
C LEU A 110 5.86 -13.32 -17.18
N SER A 111 6.79 -12.71 -16.44
CA SER A 111 7.05 -11.27 -16.50
C SER A 111 8.52 -11.03 -16.83
N PRO A 112 8.83 -10.11 -17.76
CA PRO A 112 10.21 -9.68 -17.97
C PRO A 112 10.74 -8.82 -16.82
N GLY A 113 9.90 -8.45 -15.85
CA GLY A 113 10.20 -7.43 -14.85
C GLY A 113 10.15 -6.03 -15.45
N GLU A 114 10.02 -5.03 -14.58
CA GLU A 114 10.03 -3.60 -14.94
C GLU A 114 9.18 -3.25 -16.18
N THR A 115 7.98 -3.83 -16.29
CA THR A 115 7.16 -3.77 -17.52
C THR A 115 5.77 -3.15 -17.32
N GLY A 116 5.49 -2.11 -18.09
CA GLY A 116 4.14 -1.52 -18.17
C GLY A 116 3.11 -2.30 -18.99
N ILE A 117 3.41 -3.52 -19.44
CA ILE A 117 2.54 -4.32 -20.30
C ILE A 117 2.19 -5.62 -19.58
N PHE A 118 0.89 -5.87 -19.40
CA PHE A 118 0.32 -7.16 -19.03
C PHE A 118 -0.62 -7.62 -20.14
N SER A 119 -0.31 -8.74 -20.77
CA SER A 119 -1.16 -9.38 -21.77
C SER A 119 -1.91 -10.53 -21.11
N PRO A 120 -3.21 -10.37 -20.80
CA PRO A 120 -3.99 -11.41 -20.16
C PRO A 120 -4.12 -12.62 -21.09
N VAL A 121 -3.94 -13.82 -20.54
CA VAL A 121 -4.18 -15.09 -21.23
C VAL A 121 -5.21 -15.88 -20.44
N ASP A 122 -5.92 -16.79 -21.11
CA ASP A 122 -6.77 -17.77 -20.46
C ASP A 122 -5.97 -19.06 -20.30
N VAL A 123 -5.32 -19.24 -19.15
CA VAL A 123 -4.45 -20.38 -18.82
C VAL A 123 -5.20 -21.71 -18.97
N SER A 124 -6.52 -21.73 -18.80
CA SER A 124 -7.33 -22.95 -18.99
C SER A 124 -7.34 -23.45 -20.44
N THR A 125 -7.06 -22.56 -21.40
CA THR A 125 -7.03 -22.88 -22.84
C THR A 125 -5.61 -23.11 -23.39
N VAL A 126 -4.57 -22.81 -22.60
CA VAL A 126 -3.15 -22.82 -23.02
C VAL A 126 -2.61 -24.22 -23.33
N SER A 127 -3.27 -25.28 -22.87
CA SER A 127 -2.94 -26.67 -23.28
C SER A 127 -3.02 -26.91 -24.80
N SER A 128 -3.60 -25.98 -25.55
CA SER A 128 -3.78 -26.05 -27.00
C SER A 128 -3.04 -24.96 -27.81
N VAL A 129 -2.36 -24.00 -27.15
CA VAL A 129 -1.72 -22.85 -27.81
C VAL A 129 -0.41 -22.48 -27.13
N THR A 130 0.68 -22.40 -27.90
CA THR A 130 1.92 -21.77 -27.44
C THR A 130 1.69 -20.26 -27.30
N ILE A 131 1.78 -19.72 -26.08
CA ILE A 131 1.80 -18.28 -25.86
C ILE A 131 3.18 -17.76 -26.27
N PRO A 132 3.31 -16.97 -27.36
CA PRO A 132 4.60 -16.42 -27.73
C PRO A 132 5.05 -15.43 -26.66
N GLY A 133 6.26 -15.60 -26.16
CA GLY A 133 6.82 -14.64 -25.23
C GLY A 133 7.17 -13.30 -25.89
N GLY A 134 7.12 -12.18 -25.16
CA GLY A 134 7.27 -10.83 -25.74
C GLY A 134 7.87 -9.77 -24.80
N SER A 135 7.78 -8.49 -25.22
CA SER A 135 8.36 -7.30 -24.56
C SER A 135 7.61 -6.81 -23.31
N GLY A 136 6.70 -7.61 -22.78
CA GLY A 136 5.85 -7.28 -21.63
C GLY A 136 5.43 -8.55 -20.93
N ALA A 137 4.76 -8.52 -19.78
CA ALA A 137 4.33 -9.74 -19.10
C ALA A 137 3.11 -10.40 -19.77
N VAL A 138 3.01 -11.71 -19.64
CA VAL A 138 1.85 -12.52 -20.03
C VAL A 138 1.37 -13.32 -18.83
N GLY A 139 0.07 -13.41 -18.60
CA GLY A 139 -0.44 -14.16 -17.46
C GLY A 139 -1.94 -14.04 -17.24
N GLU A 140 -2.42 -14.65 -16.17
CA GLU A 140 -3.80 -14.59 -15.71
C GLU A 140 -3.80 -14.31 -14.20
N ARG A 141 -4.79 -13.55 -13.74
CA ARG A 141 -5.07 -13.38 -12.31
C ARG A 141 -6.26 -14.26 -11.95
N PHE A 142 -6.07 -15.13 -10.97
CA PHE A 142 -7.12 -15.94 -10.36
C PHE A 142 -7.57 -15.28 -9.05
N ALA A 143 -8.87 -15.35 -8.79
CA ALA A 143 -9.45 -14.95 -7.52
C ALA A 143 -10.71 -15.78 -7.23
N SER A 144 -10.83 -16.29 -6.00
CA SER A 144 -11.97 -17.07 -5.51
C SER A 144 -13.25 -16.24 -5.30
N SER A 145 -13.10 -14.92 -5.33
CA SER A 145 -14.20 -13.94 -5.27
C SER A 145 -13.93 -12.82 -6.26
N GLN A 146 -14.97 -12.03 -6.60
CA GLN A 146 -14.77 -10.82 -7.37
C GLN A 146 -13.80 -9.91 -6.61
N ASP A 147 -12.74 -9.51 -7.30
CA ASP A 147 -11.71 -8.65 -6.77
C ASP A 147 -11.57 -7.43 -7.68
N PHE A 148 -11.11 -6.33 -7.11
CA PHE A 148 -11.04 -5.07 -7.79
C PHE A 148 -9.63 -4.83 -8.36
N ASP A 149 -9.51 -4.81 -9.69
CA ASP A 149 -8.24 -4.58 -10.36
C ASP A 149 -7.96 -3.08 -10.55
N SER A 150 -7.29 -2.50 -9.55
CA SER A 150 -6.89 -1.09 -9.55
C SER A 150 -5.87 -0.74 -10.64
N VAL A 151 -5.06 -1.71 -11.09
CA VAL A 151 -4.12 -1.52 -12.22
C VAL A 151 -4.91 -1.37 -13.51
N ALA A 152 -5.81 -2.30 -13.80
CA ALA A 152 -6.65 -2.26 -14.99
C ALA A 152 -7.51 -0.98 -15.03
N LEU A 153 -8.08 -0.59 -13.89
CA LEU A 153 -8.81 0.67 -13.77
C LEU A 153 -7.94 1.88 -14.08
N SER A 154 -6.75 1.97 -13.48
CA SER A 154 -5.85 3.11 -13.68
C SER A 154 -5.42 3.22 -15.14
N ARG A 155 -5.08 2.09 -15.78
CA ARG A 155 -4.78 2.05 -17.21
C ARG A 155 -5.96 2.53 -18.05
N LYS A 156 -7.16 2.07 -17.71
CA LYS A 156 -8.39 2.48 -18.39
C LYS A 156 -8.65 3.99 -18.25
N PHE A 157 -8.37 4.55 -17.07
CA PHE A 157 -8.45 5.99 -16.83
C PHE A 157 -7.49 6.77 -17.75
N TYR A 158 -6.22 6.37 -17.84
CA TYR A 158 -5.21 7.04 -18.65
C TYR A 158 -5.34 6.84 -20.18
N GLU A 159 -6.23 5.96 -20.65
CA GLU A 159 -6.61 5.93 -22.08
C GLU A 159 -7.28 7.24 -22.53
N THR A 160 -7.94 7.95 -21.61
CA THR A 160 -8.78 9.12 -21.93
C THR A 160 -8.40 10.40 -21.18
N HIS A 161 -7.54 10.31 -20.17
CA HIS A 161 -7.11 11.43 -19.33
C HIS A 161 -5.61 11.71 -19.47
N GLY A 162 -5.20 12.95 -19.17
CA GLY A 162 -3.79 13.34 -19.17
C GLY A 162 -3.01 12.68 -18.03
N ASP A 163 -1.68 12.69 -18.15
CA ASP A 163 -0.78 12.21 -17.10
C ASP A 163 -0.39 13.34 -16.13
N ASP A 164 -1.40 13.93 -15.50
CA ASP A 164 -1.26 15.10 -14.64
C ASP A 164 -1.72 14.85 -13.19
N PHE A 165 -2.03 13.60 -12.83
CA PHE A 165 -2.55 13.23 -11.50
C PHE A 165 -1.48 12.54 -10.65
N ASP A 166 -1.30 13.04 -9.42
CA ASP A 166 -0.44 12.46 -8.41
C ASP A 166 -1.13 11.27 -7.72
N GLN A 167 -2.45 11.33 -7.50
CA GLN A 167 -3.22 10.20 -6.95
C GLN A 167 -4.55 9.97 -7.67
N LEU A 168 -5.00 8.72 -7.69
CA LEU A 168 -6.38 8.37 -8.09
C LEU A 168 -7.17 7.97 -6.84
N VAL A 169 -8.25 8.68 -6.54
CA VAL A 169 -9.13 8.39 -5.40
C VAL A 169 -10.39 7.71 -5.93
N ILE A 170 -10.62 6.48 -5.48
CA ILE A 170 -11.63 5.59 -6.02
C ILE A 170 -12.75 5.43 -4.99
N PHE A 171 -13.97 5.65 -5.42
CA PHE A 171 -15.19 5.22 -4.74
C PHE A 171 -15.91 4.23 -5.63
N THR A 172 -16.64 3.30 -5.04
CA THR A 172 -17.38 2.29 -5.80
C THR A 172 -18.82 2.16 -5.33
N ASN A 173 -19.64 1.48 -6.14
CA ASN A 173 -20.99 1.06 -5.74
C ASN A 173 -21.05 -0.43 -5.33
N THR A 174 -19.94 -1.15 -5.48
CA THR A 174 -19.77 -2.54 -5.08
C THR A 174 -18.55 -2.67 -4.23
N ARG A 175 -18.58 -3.56 -3.25
CA ARG A 175 -17.46 -3.74 -2.34
C ARG A 175 -16.21 -4.19 -3.09
N THR A 176 -15.09 -3.54 -2.80
CA THR A 176 -13.74 -3.84 -3.32
C THR A 176 -12.83 -4.34 -2.20
N THR A 177 -13.09 -3.94 -0.96
CA THR A 177 -12.26 -4.30 0.20
C THR A 177 -12.56 -5.69 0.78
N ARG A 178 -11.52 -6.38 1.23
CA ARG A 178 -11.63 -7.63 2.01
C ARG A 178 -12.27 -7.39 3.38
N ARG A 179 -12.61 -8.48 4.08
CA ARG A 179 -13.18 -8.40 5.44
C ARG A 179 -12.12 -7.85 6.40
N GLY A 180 -12.41 -6.74 7.07
CA GLY A 180 -11.52 -6.11 8.06
C GLY A 180 -10.90 -4.79 7.59
N THR A 181 -10.85 -4.53 6.28
CA THR A 181 -10.36 -3.28 5.70
C THR A 181 -11.51 -2.30 5.46
N PHE A 182 -11.33 -1.03 5.83
CA PHE A 182 -12.34 0.01 5.59
C PHE A 182 -12.12 0.72 4.26
N ALA A 183 -10.93 1.29 4.11
CA ALA A 183 -10.34 1.88 2.93
C ALA A 183 -8.84 1.57 2.98
N PHE A 184 -8.12 1.81 1.89
CA PHE A 184 -6.66 1.66 1.87
C PHE A 184 -6.03 2.52 0.78
N GLU A 185 -4.74 2.77 0.93
CA GLU A 185 -3.86 3.28 -0.12
C GLU A 185 -2.89 2.19 -0.57
N PHE A 186 -2.50 2.25 -1.84
CA PHE A 186 -1.29 1.60 -2.29
C PHE A 186 -0.40 2.58 -3.04
N THR A 187 0.88 2.61 -2.65
CA THR A 187 1.88 3.45 -3.30
C THR A 187 2.33 2.83 -4.62
N VAL A 188 2.21 3.61 -5.69
CA VAL A 188 2.60 3.24 -7.07
C VAL A 188 4.05 3.61 -7.33
N ALA A 189 4.48 4.79 -6.88
CA ALA A 189 5.84 5.26 -7.07
C ALA A 189 6.24 6.17 -5.93
N ASN A 190 7.49 6.02 -5.49
CA ASN A 190 8.10 6.88 -4.51
C ASN A 190 9.52 7.29 -4.95
N GLU A 191 9.70 8.59 -5.13
CA GLU A 191 11.00 9.23 -5.38
C GLU A 191 11.58 9.91 -4.13
N VAL A 192 10.85 9.88 -3.00
CA VAL A 192 11.19 10.62 -1.79
C VAL A 192 12.00 9.74 -0.86
N SER A 193 13.21 10.18 -0.51
CA SER A 193 14.01 9.53 0.54
C SER A 193 13.75 10.17 1.90
N GLY A 194 14.10 9.46 2.98
CA GLY A 194 14.03 10.01 4.35
C GLY A 194 12.63 9.99 4.96
N ILE A 195 11.72 9.19 4.41
CA ILE A 195 10.33 9.01 4.90
C ILE A 195 10.01 7.58 5.35
N GLY A 196 10.99 6.67 5.35
CA GLY A 196 10.78 5.27 5.73
C GLY A 196 10.10 4.40 4.64
N VAL A 197 10.07 4.88 3.40
CA VAL A 197 9.52 4.16 2.24
C VAL A 197 10.62 3.99 1.18
N ASP A 198 10.70 2.81 0.58
CA ASP A 198 11.66 2.50 -0.47
C ASP A 198 11.47 3.39 -1.72
N ILE A 199 12.54 3.58 -2.48
CA ILE A 199 12.51 4.32 -3.74
C ILE A 199 12.25 3.34 -4.87
N TYR A 200 11.14 3.54 -5.59
CA TYR A 200 10.76 2.73 -6.74
C TYR A 200 9.74 3.48 -7.61
N ASP A 201 9.55 3.05 -8.86
CA ASP A 201 8.55 3.64 -9.76
C ASP A 201 7.84 2.57 -10.57
N SER A 202 6.56 2.35 -10.25
CA SER A 202 5.66 1.43 -10.96
C SER A 202 4.64 2.15 -11.84
N SER A 203 4.74 3.48 -11.99
CA SER A 203 3.68 4.31 -12.60
C SER A 203 3.29 3.88 -14.02
N ARG A 204 4.25 3.38 -14.80
CA ARG A 204 4.02 2.88 -16.16
C ARG A 204 3.06 1.68 -16.21
N ASP A 205 3.05 0.88 -15.16
CA ASP A 205 2.25 -0.33 -15.07
C ASP A 205 0.78 0.02 -14.87
N PHE A 206 0.54 1.15 -14.21
CA PHE A 206 -0.77 1.77 -14.02
C PHE A 206 -1.20 2.68 -15.20
N GLY A 207 -0.43 2.73 -16.29
CA GLY A 207 -0.75 3.52 -17.48
C GLY A 207 -0.33 4.99 -17.41
N SER A 208 0.27 5.43 -16.31
CA SER A 208 0.88 6.76 -16.16
C SER A 208 2.21 6.84 -16.92
N ARG A 209 2.66 8.04 -17.27
CA ARG A 209 3.98 8.30 -17.89
C ARG A 209 5.02 8.77 -16.87
N GLY A 210 4.81 8.51 -15.58
CA GLY A 210 5.72 8.91 -14.51
C GLY A 210 5.11 9.86 -13.49
N ARG A 211 3.84 10.26 -13.62
CA ARG A 211 3.20 11.22 -12.70
C ARG A 211 2.49 10.58 -11.52
N LEU A 212 1.86 9.41 -11.72
CA LEU A 212 1.09 8.75 -10.67
C LEU A 212 2.00 8.31 -9.52
N ARG A 213 1.54 8.55 -8.29
CA ARG A 213 2.27 8.22 -7.06
C ARG A 213 1.53 7.24 -6.19
N SER A 214 0.20 7.32 -6.11
CA SER A 214 -0.57 6.30 -5.45
C SER A 214 -2.03 6.28 -5.85
N VAL A 215 -2.72 5.24 -5.41
CA VAL A 215 -4.14 5.05 -5.63
C VAL A 215 -4.77 4.74 -4.29
N VAL A 216 -5.90 5.40 -4.03
CA VAL A 216 -6.65 5.31 -2.79
C VAL A 216 -7.98 4.65 -3.11
N ASP A 217 -8.27 3.52 -2.47
CA ASP A 217 -9.57 2.84 -2.57
C ASP A 217 -10.38 3.12 -1.31
N MET A 218 -11.40 3.97 -1.47
CA MET A 218 -12.35 4.33 -0.41
C MET A 218 -13.50 3.32 -0.29
N ASP A 219 -13.54 2.27 -1.12
CA ASP A 219 -14.59 1.24 -1.14
C ASP A 219 -15.98 1.83 -1.44
N VAL A 220 -17.04 1.24 -0.88
CA VAL A 220 -18.42 1.55 -1.26
C VAL A 220 -18.85 2.91 -0.72
N LEU A 221 -19.28 3.80 -1.62
CA LEU A 221 -19.73 5.16 -1.31
C LEU A 221 -20.85 5.21 -0.25
N THR A 222 -21.69 4.18 -0.17
CA THR A 222 -22.80 4.10 0.80
C THR A 222 -22.35 3.88 2.23
N ARG A 223 -21.08 3.49 2.47
CA ARG A 223 -20.50 3.36 3.82
C ARG A 223 -20.23 4.70 4.50
N PHE A 224 -20.13 5.77 3.73
CA PHE A 224 -19.86 7.11 4.23
C PHE A 224 -21.18 7.86 4.51
N PRO A 225 -21.24 8.78 5.48
CA PRO A 225 -22.40 9.68 5.64
C PRO A 225 -22.56 10.67 4.48
N ASP A 226 -23.73 11.28 4.36
CA ASP A 226 -23.99 12.32 3.34
C ASP A 226 -23.27 13.64 3.62
N ASP A 227 -23.09 13.97 4.90
CA ASP A 227 -22.22 15.05 5.36
C ASP A 227 -20.80 14.51 5.54
N PRO A 228 -19.82 14.95 4.72
CA PRO A 228 -18.45 14.45 4.80
C PRO A 228 -17.76 14.77 6.14
N ARG A 229 -18.27 15.73 6.92
CA ARG A 229 -17.75 16.10 8.26
C ARG A 229 -18.41 15.35 9.41
N GLN A 230 -19.45 14.56 9.15
CA GLN A 230 -20.09 13.77 10.18
C GLN A 230 -19.14 12.66 10.66
N ARG A 231 -18.87 12.65 11.97
CA ARG A 231 -18.14 11.57 12.63
C ARG A 231 -18.94 10.27 12.59
N PHE A 232 -18.33 9.18 12.13
CA PHE A 232 -19.02 7.90 11.97
C PHE A 232 -18.17 6.66 12.24
N LEU A 233 -16.83 6.79 12.27
CA LEU A 233 -15.91 5.68 12.52
C LEU A 233 -14.93 6.04 13.64
N GLY A 234 -15.36 5.85 14.89
CA GLY A 234 -14.60 6.36 16.04
C GLY A 234 -14.54 7.88 16.01
N GLU A 235 -13.32 8.45 16.03
CA GLU A 235 -13.10 9.89 15.87
C GLU A 235 -13.10 10.38 14.41
N ASN A 236 -13.13 9.46 13.45
CA ASN A 236 -13.04 9.80 12.04
C ASN A 236 -14.38 10.24 11.42
N ASN A 237 -14.28 11.17 10.47
CA ASN A 237 -15.27 11.49 9.45
C ASN A 237 -14.75 11.08 8.05
N THR A 238 -15.49 11.40 6.99
CA THR A 238 -15.07 11.02 5.63
C THR A 238 -13.76 11.69 5.22
N LEU A 239 -13.60 12.97 5.56
CA LEU A 239 -12.42 13.76 5.18
C LEU A 239 -11.17 13.36 5.97
N SER A 240 -11.30 13.01 7.24
CA SER A 240 -10.16 12.54 8.03
C SER A 240 -9.70 11.14 7.59
N LEU A 241 -10.62 10.25 7.18
CA LEU A 241 -10.25 8.98 6.54
C LEU A 241 -9.55 9.21 5.20
N MET A 242 -10.06 10.11 4.36
CA MET A 242 -9.33 10.49 3.15
C MET A 242 -7.95 11.10 3.48
N GLY A 243 -7.84 11.85 4.58
CA GLY A 243 -6.59 12.30 5.17
C GLY A 243 -5.63 11.16 5.45
N GLN A 244 -6.09 10.15 6.16
CA GLN A 244 -5.33 8.93 6.45
C GLN A 244 -4.87 8.25 5.17
N GLU A 245 -5.80 7.89 4.29
CA GLU A 245 -5.48 7.10 3.10
C GLU A 245 -4.62 7.88 2.09
N CYS A 246 -4.95 9.15 1.81
CA CYS A 246 -4.09 9.95 0.93
C CYS A 246 -2.72 10.22 1.56
N GLY A 247 -2.67 10.34 2.89
CA GLY A 247 -1.47 10.56 3.68
C GLY A 247 -0.51 9.37 3.68
N HIS A 248 -1.02 8.15 3.45
CA HIS A 248 -0.18 6.94 3.35
C HIS A 248 0.89 7.02 2.26
N ARG A 249 0.72 7.91 1.27
CA ARG A 249 1.78 8.23 0.32
C ARG A 249 3.08 8.65 1.01
N TRP A 250 3.03 9.29 2.17
CA TRP A 250 4.20 9.82 2.88
C TRP A 250 4.35 9.30 4.32
N LEU A 251 3.30 8.73 4.91
CA LEU A 251 3.15 8.52 6.35
C LEU A 251 2.53 7.14 6.65
N ALA A 252 2.64 6.54 7.82
CA ALA A 252 3.47 6.86 8.96
C ALA A 252 4.52 5.75 9.07
N PHE A 253 5.72 5.96 8.51
CA PHE A 253 6.77 4.94 8.42
C PHE A 253 8.10 5.39 9.04
N LEU A 254 8.09 6.53 9.74
CA LEU A 254 9.29 7.14 10.29
C LEU A 254 9.70 6.46 11.60
N GLU A 255 10.97 6.08 11.65
CA GLU A 255 11.64 5.65 12.88
C GLU A 255 12.38 6.83 13.50
N PHE A 256 12.78 6.68 14.76
CA PHE A 256 13.65 7.65 15.43
C PHE A 256 14.80 6.97 16.15
N LYS A 257 15.88 7.70 16.36
CA LYS A 257 17.04 7.21 17.10
C LYS A 257 16.76 7.20 18.60
N ASP A 258 16.83 6.03 19.21
CA ASP A 258 16.81 5.87 20.67
C ASP A 258 18.16 5.33 21.15
N GLY A 259 19.06 6.25 21.52
CA GLY A 259 20.45 5.91 21.77
C GLY A 259 21.14 5.36 20.51
N THR A 260 21.49 4.08 20.50
CA THR A 260 22.18 3.44 19.36
C THR A 260 21.25 2.67 18.43
N ILE A 261 20.00 2.43 18.83
CA ILE A 261 19.02 1.68 18.03
C ILE A 261 18.08 2.62 17.27
N ASN A 262 17.53 2.14 16.16
CA ASN A 262 16.38 2.79 15.54
C ASN A 262 15.13 2.17 16.16
N SER A 263 14.17 3.02 16.54
CA SER A 263 12.96 2.64 17.24
C SER A 263 11.73 2.94 16.41
N LYS A 264 10.78 2.00 16.43
CA LYS A 264 9.44 2.10 15.85
C LYS A 264 8.38 2.50 16.85
N GLU A 265 8.72 2.91 18.08
CA GLU A 265 7.70 3.20 19.11
C GLU A 265 6.74 4.37 18.77
N LEU A 266 7.07 5.18 17.75
CA LEU A 266 6.13 6.17 17.18
C LEU A 266 5.01 5.52 16.37
N LEU A 267 5.19 4.26 15.94
CA LEU A 267 4.28 3.52 15.09
C LEU A 267 3.34 2.64 15.93
N GLY A 268 2.10 2.53 15.46
CA GLY A 268 1.03 1.78 16.06
C GLY A 268 0.62 0.60 15.18
N ARG A 269 -0.67 0.59 14.83
CA ARG A 269 -1.27 -0.51 14.09
C ARG A 269 -0.56 -0.73 12.75
N ASP A 270 -0.20 -1.99 12.49
CA ASP A 270 0.47 -2.46 11.26
C ASP A 270 1.81 -1.78 10.94
N ASP A 271 2.46 -1.13 11.93
CA ASP A 271 3.64 -0.27 11.70
C ASP A 271 3.40 0.81 10.61
N ALA A 272 2.14 1.21 10.38
CA ALA A 272 1.75 2.11 9.29
C ALA A 272 0.90 3.30 9.76
N HIS A 273 0.58 3.37 11.05
CA HIS A 273 -0.19 4.43 11.67
C HIS A 273 0.58 4.99 12.88
N TRP A 274 0.25 6.20 13.32
CA TRP A 274 0.86 6.71 14.55
C TRP A 274 0.37 5.93 15.77
N SER A 275 1.30 5.67 16.69
CA SER A 275 1.02 5.02 17.95
C SER A 275 0.00 5.82 18.75
N PHE A 276 -0.95 5.13 19.40
CA PHE A 276 -1.90 5.74 20.32
C PHE A 276 -1.20 6.60 21.40
N PHE A 277 0.06 6.28 21.73
CA PHE A 277 0.86 6.96 22.75
C PHE A 277 1.71 8.11 22.23
N PHE A 278 1.75 8.32 20.92
CA PHE A 278 2.52 9.39 20.29
C PHE A 278 1.67 10.67 20.23
N ASP A 279 2.19 11.75 20.81
CA ASP A 279 1.63 13.09 20.62
C ASP A 279 1.93 13.57 19.20
N SER A 280 1.02 13.24 18.29
CA SER A 280 1.09 13.54 16.87
C SER A 280 0.20 14.73 16.52
N ASP A 281 -0.18 15.57 17.50
CA ASP A 281 -1.05 16.74 17.33
C ASP A 281 -2.29 16.41 16.48
N ALA A 282 -3.00 15.34 16.88
CA ALA A 282 -4.22 14.87 16.24
C ALA A 282 -4.06 14.60 14.73
N SER A 283 -2.92 14.01 14.34
CA SER A 283 -2.66 13.62 12.95
C SER A 283 -3.76 12.74 12.36
N SER A 284 -4.09 12.94 11.08
CA SER A 284 -5.00 12.08 10.31
C SER A 284 -4.51 10.63 10.21
N MET A 285 -3.24 10.34 10.51
CA MET A 285 -2.69 8.97 10.49
C MET A 285 -2.98 8.21 11.79
N GLU A 286 -4.25 8.21 12.22
CA GLU A 286 -4.73 7.66 13.51
C GLU A 286 -4.10 8.30 14.77
N GLY A 287 -3.67 9.56 14.66
CA GLY A 287 -2.98 10.27 15.72
C GLY A 287 -3.87 10.86 16.81
N ASN A 288 -3.34 10.90 18.04
CA ASN A 288 -3.87 11.69 19.16
C ASN A 288 -3.06 12.99 19.35
N ASP A 289 -3.73 14.05 19.80
CA ASP A 289 -3.12 15.20 20.48
C ASP A 289 -3.15 14.92 21.98
N ILE A 290 -1.99 14.93 22.64
CA ILE A 290 -1.83 14.47 24.03
C ILE A 290 -1.34 15.62 24.91
N GLU A 291 -2.11 15.92 25.94
CA GLU A 291 -1.74 16.86 26.99
C GLU A 291 -1.02 16.12 28.14
N ASP A 292 0.15 16.64 28.56
CA ASP A 292 0.84 16.20 29.79
C ASP A 292 0.28 16.94 31.00
N LEU A 293 -0.42 16.20 31.88
CA LEU A 293 -1.02 16.74 33.10
C LEU A 293 -0.05 16.73 34.29
N GLY A 294 1.19 16.30 34.07
CA GLY A 294 2.22 16.15 35.09
C GLY A 294 2.09 14.84 35.89
N ASN A 295 3.13 14.54 36.66
CA ASN A 295 3.20 13.36 37.53
C ASN A 295 2.92 12.02 36.82
N GLY A 296 3.30 11.91 35.55
CA GLY A 296 3.13 10.70 34.74
C GLY A 296 1.69 10.43 34.29
N VAL A 297 0.85 11.46 34.29
CA VAL A 297 -0.54 11.41 33.81
C VAL A 297 -0.67 12.27 32.57
N PHE A 298 -1.25 11.72 31.51
CA PHE A 298 -1.48 12.37 30.23
C PHE A 298 -2.95 12.22 29.83
N ARG A 299 -3.44 13.05 28.92
CA ARG A 299 -4.80 12.96 28.39
C ARG A 299 -4.82 13.21 26.89
N THR A 300 -5.52 12.38 26.14
CA THR A 300 -5.82 12.67 24.74
C THR A 300 -6.88 13.79 24.67
N VAL A 301 -6.57 14.89 23.99
CA VAL A 301 -7.43 16.09 23.90
C VAL A 301 -7.94 16.37 22.48
N GLY A 302 -7.33 15.74 21.47
CA GLY A 302 -7.75 15.79 20.08
C GLY A 302 -7.38 14.50 19.33
N ALA A 303 -7.98 14.29 18.16
CA ALA A 303 -7.71 13.13 17.30
C ALA A 303 -8.01 13.44 15.83
N VAL A 304 -7.24 12.86 14.91
CA VAL A 304 -7.51 12.73 13.46
C VAL A 304 -8.08 13.97 12.75
N SER A 305 -7.53 15.15 13.04
CA SER A 305 -8.08 16.45 12.61
C SER A 305 -7.19 17.26 11.68
N ARG A 306 -5.90 16.90 11.53
CA ARG A 306 -4.93 17.64 10.70
C ARG A 306 -3.74 16.77 10.31
N TYR A 307 -2.76 17.34 9.59
CA TYR A 307 -1.41 16.80 9.50
C TYR A 307 -0.50 17.57 10.46
N SER A 308 0.20 16.83 11.33
CA SER A 308 1.14 17.38 12.31
C SER A 308 2.33 18.07 11.65
N ALA A 309 3.15 18.78 12.43
CA ALA A 309 4.39 19.34 11.91
C ALA A 309 5.36 18.26 11.38
N LEU A 310 5.39 17.07 11.99
CA LEU A 310 6.17 15.94 11.50
C LEU A 310 5.61 15.40 10.18
N ASP A 311 4.29 15.26 10.09
CA ASP A 311 3.62 14.83 8.86
C ASP A 311 3.95 15.78 7.71
N GLN A 312 3.78 17.08 7.95
CA GLN A 312 4.10 18.13 6.99
C GLN A 312 5.59 18.12 6.60
N TYR A 313 6.52 17.75 7.49
CA TYR A 313 7.93 17.57 7.13
C TYR A 313 8.12 16.40 6.16
N ALA A 314 7.54 15.23 6.45
CA ALA A 314 7.64 14.05 5.59
C ALA A 314 7.00 14.29 4.21
N MET A 315 5.83 14.94 4.19
CA MET A 315 5.17 15.40 2.96
C MET A 315 6.00 16.43 2.18
N GLY A 316 7.02 17.04 2.82
CA GLY A 316 7.87 18.07 2.22
C GLY A 316 7.24 19.45 2.23
N LEU A 317 6.24 19.70 3.06
CA LEU A 317 5.53 20.98 3.22
C LEU A 317 6.17 21.90 4.29
N ARG A 318 6.96 21.32 5.19
CA ARG A 318 7.59 22.00 6.33
C ARG A 318 9.09 21.70 6.41
N ALA A 319 9.90 22.72 6.69
CA ALA A 319 11.34 22.56 6.86
C ALA A 319 11.65 21.85 8.18
N GLU A 320 12.79 21.13 8.21
CA GLU A 320 13.26 20.43 9.41
C GLU A 320 13.33 21.34 10.65
N SER A 321 13.82 22.58 10.46
CA SER A 321 13.95 23.59 11.52
C SER A 321 12.62 24.05 12.13
N ASP A 322 11.52 23.82 11.42
CA ASP A 322 10.18 24.30 11.79
C ASP A 322 9.34 23.20 12.46
N VAL A 323 9.93 22.02 12.68
CA VAL A 323 9.30 20.91 13.41
C VAL A 323 9.57 21.09 14.91
N PRO A 324 8.54 21.35 15.74
CA PRO A 324 8.71 21.48 17.18
C PRO A 324 9.10 20.13 17.81
N PRO A 325 9.64 20.13 19.04
CA PRO A 325 9.79 18.90 19.82
C PRO A 325 8.43 18.23 20.00
N MET A 326 8.43 16.91 19.90
CA MET A 326 7.26 16.06 20.12
C MET A 326 7.55 15.14 21.31
N PHE A 327 6.59 14.31 21.71
CA PHE A 327 6.84 13.29 22.72
C PHE A 327 6.00 12.04 22.52
N LEU A 328 6.49 10.96 23.11
CA LEU A 328 5.83 9.68 23.23
C LEU A 328 5.61 9.37 24.72
N VAL A 329 4.47 8.79 25.06
CA VAL A 329 4.24 8.22 26.39
C VAL A 329 4.74 6.78 26.41
N THR A 330 5.77 6.50 27.23
CA THR A 330 6.39 5.19 27.38
C THR A 330 6.04 4.56 28.73
N ARG A 331 6.41 3.29 28.95
CA ARG A 331 6.19 2.56 30.21
C ARG A 331 4.72 2.64 30.66
N VAL A 332 3.81 2.50 29.70
CA VAL A 332 2.38 2.70 29.92
C VAL A 332 1.80 1.65 30.86
N SER A 333 0.95 2.08 31.78
CA SER A 333 0.28 1.21 32.77
C SER A 333 -1.25 1.37 32.80
N SER A 334 -1.84 2.08 31.85
CA SER A 334 -3.28 2.43 31.80
C SER A 334 -4.14 1.53 30.89
N GLY A 335 -3.56 0.48 30.29
CA GLY A 335 -4.28 -0.60 29.61
C GLY A 335 -4.58 -0.40 28.11
N GLN A 336 -4.17 0.72 27.52
CA GLN A 336 -4.21 0.92 26.06
C GLN A 336 -3.04 0.20 25.38
N ASN A 337 -3.10 0.01 24.06
CA ASN A 337 -2.00 -0.50 23.25
C ASN A 337 -1.59 0.53 22.18
N PRO A 338 -0.35 0.44 21.65
CA PRO A 338 0.10 1.34 20.58
C PRO A 338 -0.79 1.33 19.33
N GLY A 339 -1.40 0.18 19.00
CA GLY A 339 -2.29 0.01 17.85
C GLY A 339 -3.78 0.28 18.12
N ASP A 340 -4.13 0.82 19.29
CA ASP A 340 -5.51 1.23 19.56
C ASP A 340 -5.92 2.40 18.67
N ALA A 341 -7.17 2.41 18.19
CA ALA A 341 -7.73 3.55 17.48
C ALA A 341 -7.77 4.81 18.38
N PRO A 342 -7.58 6.02 17.81
CA PRO A 342 -7.52 7.28 18.55
C PRO A 342 -8.88 7.61 19.18
N ARG A 343 -8.85 8.20 20.37
CA ARG A 343 -10.03 8.51 21.19
C ARG A 343 -9.75 9.72 22.05
N ILE A 344 -10.68 10.66 22.11
CA ILE A 344 -10.55 11.87 22.94
C ILE A 344 -10.98 11.57 24.39
N GLY A 345 -10.28 12.15 25.36
CA GLY A 345 -10.60 12.09 26.79
C GLY A 345 -10.04 10.87 27.52
N VAL A 346 -9.11 10.13 26.92
CA VAL A 346 -8.47 8.96 27.54
C VAL A 346 -7.31 9.40 28.41
N GLU A 347 -7.31 8.98 29.68
CA GLU A 347 -6.17 9.16 30.57
C GLU A 347 -5.12 8.08 30.32
N ILE A 348 -3.87 8.49 30.09
CA ILE A 348 -2.73 7.59 29.90
C ILE A 348 -1.80 7.76 31.11
N ARG A 349 -1.35 6.65 31.68
CA ARG A 349 -0.36 6.65 32.78
C ARG A 349 0.95 6.08 32.27
N GLY A 350 2.04 6.83 32.41
CA GLY A 350 3.35 6.43 31.89
C GLY A 350 4.44 7.47 32.13
N ALA A 351 5.48 7.44 31.30
CA ALA A 351 6.61 8.34 31.35
C ALA A 351 6.78 9.08 30.02
N ARG A 352 6.93 10.40 30.07
CA ARG A 352 7.23 11.24 28.91
C ARG A 352 8.61 10.90 28.36
N LYS A 353 8.70 10.71 27.04
CA LYS A 353 9.94 10.63 26.28
C LYS A 353 9.88 11.65 25.16
N ASP A 354 10.68 12.70 25.26
CA ASP A 354 10.77 13.70 24.19
C ASP A 354 11.46 13.09 22.96
N VAL A 355 10.94 13.42 21.78
CA VAL A 355 11.49 13.04 20.48
C VAL A 355 11.65 14.29 19.64
N ARG A 356 12.83 14.45 19.04
CA ARG A 356 13.13 15.60 18.18
C ARG A 356 13.23 15.15 16.73
N ILE A 357 13.01 16.08 15.82
CA ILE A 357 13.22 15.84 14.39
C ILE A 357 14.65 15.36 14.08
N THR A 358 15.65 15.79 14.86
CA THR A 358 17.03 15.32 14.69
C THR A 358 17.19 13.82 14.98
N ASP A 359 16.38 13.26 15.87
CA ASP A 359 16.39 11.81 16.16
C ASP A 359 15.81 11.02 14.99
N ILE A 360 14.79 11.57 14.32
CA ILE A 360 14.19 11.00 13.11
C ILE A 360 15.16 11.08 11.94
N VAL A 361 15.78 12.25 11.71
CA VAL A 361 16.79 12.43 10.66
C VAL A 361 18.01 11.54 10.87
N ALA A 362 18.41 11.30 12.13
CA ALA A 362 19.50 10.38 12.44
C ALA A 362 19.15 8.90 12.15
N ALA A 363 17.88 8.52 12.21
CA ALA A 363 17.42 7.16 11.93
C ALA A 363 17.10 6.93 10.44
N SER A 364 16.34 7.83 9.83
CA SER A 364 15.78 7.68 8.47
C SER A 364 16.54 8.47 7.41
N GLY A 365 17.45 9.36 7.80
CA GLY A 365 18.10 10.33 6.90
C GLY A 365 17.25 11.56 6.63
N THR A 366 17.87 12.60 6.03
CA THR A 366 17.16 13.83 5.67
C THR A 366 16.16 13.58 4.54
N ARG A 367 14.97 14.17 4.64
CA ARG A 367 13.95 14.13 3.59
C ARG A 367 14.46 14.79 2.31
N ARG A 368 14.40 14.08 1.18
CA ARG A 368 14.79 14.62 -0.15
C ARG A 368 13.67 14.38 -1.18
N PRO A 369 13.29 15.38 -2.00
CA PRO A 369 13.72 16.79 -1.96
C PRO A 369 13.43 17.48 -0.62
N ASP A 370 14.06 18.59 -0.29
CA ASP A 370 13.71 19.30 0.94
C ASP A 370 12.40 20.09 0.80
N ALA A 371 11.95 20.75 1.87
CA ALA A 371 10.71 21.52 1.84
C ALA A 371 10.74 22.71 0.87
N ALA A 372 11.92 23.24 0.53
CA ALA A 372 12.03 24.33 -0.44
C ALA A 372 11.80 23.84 -1.88
N SER A 373 12.21 22.61 -2.16
CA SER A 373 12.21 22.04 -3.52
C SER A 373 11.06 21.05 -3.77
N ALA A 374 10.45 20.52 -2.71
CA ALA A 374 9.37 19.55 -2.82
C ALA A 374 8.09 20.16 -3.40
N GLN A 375 7.33 19.34 -4.10
CA GLN A 375 6.00 19.67 -4.60
C GLN A 375 5.07 20.17 -3.49
N LYS A 376 4.25 21.18 -3.80
CA LYS A 376 3.27 21.79 -2.87
C LYS A 376 1.82 21.69 -3.38
N VAL A 377 1.67 21.45 -4.68
CA VAL A 377 0.38 21.35 -5.36
C VAL A 377 0.28 19.93 -5.90
N PHE A 378 -0.70 19.19 -5.41
CA PHE A 378 -0.97 17.80 -5.79
C PHE A 378 -2.29 17.74 -6.53
N ARG A 379 -2.37 16.89 -7.55
CA ARG A 379 -3.58 16.69 -8.37
C ARG A 379 -4.15 15.31 -8.11
N GLN A 380 -5.44 15.24 -7.88
CA GLN A 380 -6.16 13.99 -7.66
C GLN A 380 -7.32 13.85 -8.63
N ALA A 381 -7.49 12.66 -9.20
CA ALA A 381 -8.70 12.32 -9.93
C ALA A 381 -9.62 11.52 -9.01
N PHE A 382 -10.89 11.93 -8.92
CA PHE A 382 -11.92 11.15 -8.25
C PHE A 382 -12.61 10.26 -9.28
N ILE A 383 -12.61 8.95 -9.03
CA ILE A 383 -13.15 7.93 -9.92
C ILE A 383 -14.29 7.23 -9.21
N TYR A 384 -15.46 7.17 -9.84
CA TYR A 384 -16.59 6.37 -9.36
C TYR A 384 -16.74 5.12 -10.24
N VAL A 385 -16.58 3.94 -9.64
CA VAL A 385 -16.73 2.67 -10.36
C VAL A 385 -18.07 2.01 -10.06
N VAL A 386 -18.77 1.62 -11.13
CA VAL A 386 -20.14 1.10 -11.09
C VAL A 386 -20.20 -0.27 -11.76
N ALA A 387 -20.50 -1.33 -10.99
CA ALA A 387 -20.23 -2.70 -11.41
C ALA A 387 -21.30 -3.42 -12.26
N GLN A 388 -22.46 -2.80 -12.53
CA GLN A 388 -23.54 -3.36 -13.40
C GLN A 388 -24.81 -2.49 -13.40
N ALA A 389 -25.08 -1.78 -12.30
CA ALA A 389 -26.11 -0.76 -12.22
C ALA A 389 -25.62 0.54 -12.90
N ARG A 390 -26.50 1.54 -13.00
CA ARG A 390 -26.09 2.91 -13.30
C ARG A 390 -25.84 3.66 -11.99
N GLU A 391 -24.93 4.61 -12.05
CA GLU A 391 -24.82 5.68 -11.07
C GLU A 391 -26.17 6.37 -10.88
N THR A 392 -26.47 6.77 -9.64
CA THR A 392 -27.61 7.63 -9.36
C THR A 392 -27.17 9.09 -9.27
N THR A 393 -28.08 10.02 -9.51
CA THR A 393 -27.83 11.45 -9.28
C THR A 393 -27.41 11.72 -7.84
N ASP A 394 -27.94 10.94 -6.87
CA ASP A 394 -27.60 11.09 -5.45
C ASP A 394 -26.17 10.65 -5.15
N ASP A 395 -25.70 9.55 -5.76
CA ASP A 395 -24.31 9.11 -5.66
C ASP A 395 -23.36 10.19 -6.19
N LEU A 396 -23.64 10.72 -7.38
CA LEU A 396 -22.82 11.76 -8.00
C LEU A 396 -22.82 13.05 -7.16
N ASN A 397 -23.97 13.47 -6.64
CA ASN A 397 -24.08 14.62 -5.77
C ASN A 397 -23.29 14.43 -4.47
N LYS A 398 -23.31 13.22 -3.90
CA LYS A 398 -22.56 12.90 -2.69
C LYS A 398 -21.06 12.90 -2.94
N LEU A 399 -20.62 12.28 -4.03
CA LEU A 399 -19.21 12.26 -4.41
C LEU A 399 -18.70 13.68 -4.68
N GLU A 400 -19.49 14.53 -5.33
CA GLU A 400 -19.15 15.94 -5.53
C GLU A 400 -19.04 16.72 -4.21
N ARG A 401 -19.93 16.48 -3.23
CA ARG A 401 -19.80 17.07 -1.89
C ARG A 401 -18.50 16.67 -1.20
N ILE A 402 -18.12 15.40 -1.28
CA ILE A 402 -16.87 14.89 -0.71
C ILE A 402 -15.68 15.54 -1.42
N ARG A 403 -15.64 15.48 -2.76
CA ARG A 403 -14.58 16.05 -3.61
C ARG A 403 -14.36 17.54 -3.34
N ALA A 404 -15.44 18.32 -3.27
CA ALA A 404 -15.37 19.75 -3.00
C ALA A 404 -14.90 20.06 -1.57
N ALA A 405 -15.35 19.31 -0.57
CA ALA A 405 -14.93 19.49 0.82
C ALA A 405 -13.47 19.08 1.06
N TRP A 406 -12.96 18.13 0.28
CA TRP A 406 -11.60 17.62 0.39
C TRP A 406 -10.52 18.67 0.09
N GLU A 407 -10.66 19.47 -0.97
CA GLU A 407 -9.67 20.52 -1.32
C GLU A 407 -9.46 21.48 -0.12
N THR A 408 -10.56 21.92 0.49
CA THR A 408 -10.55 22.80 1.68
C THR A 408 -9.94 22.09 2.88
N PHE A 409 -10.40 20.87 3.20
CA PHE A 409 -9.92 20.12 4.35
C PHE A 409 -8.42 19.86 4.28
N PHE A 410 -7.88 19.48 3.11
CA PHE A 410 -6.45 19.24 2.96
C PHE A 410 -5.63 20.52 3.14
N SER A 411 -6.09 21.64 2.57
CA SER A 411 -5.43 22.94 2.76
C SER A 411 -5.43 23.34 4.25
N GLU A 412 -6.55 23.21 4.94
CA GLU A 412 -6.64 23.53 6.38
C GLU A 412 -5.76 22.60 7.22
N SER A 413 -5.80 21.30 6.93
CA SER A 413 -5.02 20.26 7.63
C SER A 413 -3.51 20.41 7.46
N THR A 414 -3.05 21.12 6.43
CA THR A 414 -1.63 21.40 6.16
C THR A 414 -1.25 22.86 6.46
N GLU A 415 -2.08 23.60 7.21
CA GLU A 415 -1.87 25.02 7.52
C GLU A 415 -1.70 25.91 6.27
N GLY A 416 -2.31 25.51 5.15
CA GLY A 416 -2.21 26.20 3.86
C GLY A 416 -0.87 26.00 3.13
N ARG A 417 0.01 25.10 3.61
CA ARG A 417 1.32 24.83 2.97
C ARG A 417 1.21 23.90 1.77
N GLY A 418 0.17 23.07 1.74
CA GLY A 418 -0.14 22.16 0.64
C GLY A 418 -1.47 22.51 -0.02
N THR A 419 -1.62 22.11 -1.29
CA THR A 419 -2.89 22.22 -2.02
C THR A 419 -3.18 20.91 -2.73
N MET A 420 -4.39 20.38 -2.53
CA MET A 420 -4.96 19.31 -3.36
C MET A 420 -5.90 19.93 -4.38
N ILE A 421 -5.71 19.60 -5.66
CA ILE A 421 -6.59 19.96 -6.75
C ILE A 421 -7.33 18.70 -7.17
N ALA A 422 -8.64 18.66 -6.96
CA ALA A 422 -9.49 17.50 -7.25
C ALA A 422 -10.35 17.72 -8.51
N ARG A 423 -9.88 18.55 -9.45
CA ARG A 423 -10.59 18.90 -10.70
C ARG A 423 -9.86 18.27 -11.89
N LEU A 424 -10.63 17.79 -12.87
CA LEU A 424 -10.08 17.16 -14.08
C LEU A 424 -9.50 18.15 -15.11
N ARG A 425 -9.68 19.46 -14.91
CA ARG A 425 -9.12 20.52 -15.77
C ARG A 425 -8.53 21.62 -14.91
#